data_AF-A0A1Y4I9J7-F1
#
_entry.id   AF-A0A1Y4I9J7-F1
#
_cell.length_a   1.000
_cell.length_b   1.000
_cell.length_c   1.000
_cell.angle_alpha   90.00
_cell.angle_beta   90.00
_cell.angle_gamma   90.00
#
_symmetry.space_group_name_H-M   'P 1'
#
loop_
_entity.id
_entity.type
_entity.pdbx_description
1 polymer ?
#
loop_
_entity_poly.entity_id
_entity_poly.type
_entity_poly.pdbx_seq_one_letter_code
_entity_poly.pdbx_strand_id
1 'polypeptide(L)'
;MKYRKEVPEMKMIQKIEKFCALLLLPVLFAVLLVPARAAGSTGSVSIPVEVAVSGRSIPKDAEYQVVLEAVTEGAPMPAETTLSMLGASERLFGPITYTVPGDYTYRITQKDMGHSRCTYDTAAYQVTVRVTNAEDGGLSAELWAVKGDSTEKTDTIRFENSYRGSGSSGGGGDDSDGESSGTATPVSQTSAVSTPKTGDSANLTLWIFLAVVSLVVLILAAGYHRGKEQDTNVEDR
;
A
#
# COMPACT_ATOMS: atom_id res chain seq x y z
N MET A 1 54.27 1.65 -61.73
CA MET A 1 54.24 1.21 -60.30
C MET A 1 54.06 2.46 -59.44
N LYS A 2 53.18 2.61 -58.46
CA LYS A 2 52.31 1.69 -57.72
C LYS A 2 51.29 2.57 -56.95
N TYR A 3 50.00 2.23 -57.07
CA TYR A 3 48.86 2.48 -56.16
C TYR A 3 48.62 3.87 -55.51
N ARG A 4 47.66 4.61 -56.07
CA ARG A 4 46.83 5.59 -55.34
C ARG A 4 45.66 4.81 -54.73
N LYS A 5 45.68 4.52 -53.43
CA LYS A 5 44.53 3.92 -52.73
C LYS A 5 43.44 4.99 -52.65
N GLU A 6 42.42 4.86 -53.50
CA GLU A 6 41.19 5.64 -53.33
C GLU A 6 40.53 5.23 -52.03
N VAL A 7 40.16 6.24 -51.25
CA VAL A 7 39.51 6.20 -49.93
C VAL A 7 38.15 5.51 -50.04
N PRO A 8 38.00 4.22 -49.63
CA PRO A 8 36.72 3.52 -49.66
C PRO A 8 35.91 3.75 -48.37
N GLU A 9 36.55 4.24 -47.31
CA GLU A 9 35.98 4.31 -45.96
C GLU A 9 34.91 5.39 -45.82
N MET A 10 35.11 6.57 -46.43
CA MET A 10 34.24 7.72 -46.20
C MET A 10 32.83 7.54 -46.81
N LYS A 11 32.71 6.79 -47.91
CA LYS A 11 31.41 6.48 -48.55
C LYS A 11 30.64 5.37 -47.82
N MET A 12 31.32 4.45 -47.13
CA MET A 12 30.66 3.39 -46.35
C MET A 12 30.16 3.91 -45.00
N ILE A 13 30.90 4.80 -44.33
CA ILE A 13 30.51 5.38 -43.04
C ILE A 13 29.24 6.25 -43.19
N GLN A 14 29.16 7.09 -44.21
CA GLN A 14 27.96 7.91 -44.48
C GLN A 14 26.72 7.05 -44.87
N LYS A 15 26.94 5.86 -45.46
CA LYS A 15 25.86 4.90 -45.74
C LYS A 15 25.42 4.19 -44.46
N ILE A 16 26.34 3.82 -43.57
CA ILE A 16 26.03 3.18 -42.28
C ILE A 16 25.28 4.14 -41.37
N GLU A 17 25.65 5.42 -41.31
CA GLU A 17 24.90 6.44 -40.54
C GLU A 17 23.48 6.63 -41.08
N LYS A 18 23.30 6.72 -42.40
CA LYS A 18 21.98 6.82 -43.04
C LYS A 18 21.15 5.54 -42.90
N PHE A 19 21.77 4.35 -42.93
CA PHE A 19 21.10 3.07 -42.73
C PHE A 19 20.71 2.85 -41.27
N CYS A 20 21.58 3.23 -40.32
CA CYS A 20 21.27 3.23 -38.90
C CYS A 20 20.15 4.23 -38.61
N ALA A 21 20.18 5.44 -39.15
CA ALA A 21 19.08 6.40 -39.02
C ALA A 21 17.76 5.90 -39.63
N LEU A 22 17.81 5.21 -40.78
CA LEU A 22 16.65 4.61 -41.44
C LEU A 22 16.11 3.36 -40.71
N LEU A 23 16.96 2.63 -39.97
CA LEU A 23 16.55 1.52 -39.10
C LEU A 23 16.05 1.99 -37.74
N LEU A 24 16.51 3.14 -37.25
CA LEU A 24 16.07 3.73 -35.99
C LEU A 24 14.64 4.28 -36.08
N LEU A 25 14.21 4.81 -37.24
CA LEU A 25 12.85 5.32 -37.44
C LEU A 25 11.75 4.23 -37.28
N PRO A 26 11.82 3.04 -37.92
CA PRO A 26 10.85 1.97 -37.72
C PRO A 26 10.97 1.31 -36.34
N VAL A 27 12.15 1.28 -35.72
CA VAL A 27 12.31 0.82 -34.33
C VAL A 27 11.66 1.80 -33.35
N LEU A 28 11.83 3.10 -33.54
CA LEU A 28 11.16 4.14 -32.74
C LEU A 28 9.63 4.09 -32.95
N PHE A 29 9.18 3.88 -34.19
CA PHE A 29 7.75 3.71 -34.48
C PHE A 29 7.19 2.41 -33.88
N ALA A 30 7.95 1.31 -33.89
CA ALA A 30 7.58 0.06 -33.23
C ALA A 30 7.52 0.19 -31.70
N VAL A 31 8.40 1.00 -31.08
CA VAL A 31 8.35 1.34 -29.66
C VAL A 31 7.12 2.22 -29.33
N LEU A 32 6.73 3.13 -30.23
CA LEU A 32 5.51 3.95 -30.10
C LEU A 32 4.21 3.16 -30.35
N LEU A 33 4.28 2.06 -31.11
CA LEU A 33 3.18 1.12 -31.35
C LEU A 33 3.03 0.08 -30.23
N VAL A 34 3.91 0.06 -29.23
CA VAL A 34 3.64 -0.68 -28.00
C VAL A 34 2.41 -0.02 -27.36
N PRO A 35 1.27 -0.72 -27.23
CA PRO A 35 0.09 -0.14 -26.63
C PRO A 35 0.48 0.34 -25.23
N ALA A 36 0.31 1.63 -24.97
CA ALA A 36 0.42 2.18 -23.63
C ALA A 36 -0.59 1.43 -22.77
N ARG A 37 -0.10 0.47 -21.98
CA ARG A 37 -0.92 -0.18 -20.98
C ARG A 37 -1.23 0.91 -19.97
N ALA A 38 -2.46 1.43 -19.99
CA ALA A 38 -2.95 2.25 -18.91
C ALA A 38 -2.80 1.40 -17.64
N ALA A 39 -1.85 1.77 -16.78
CA ALA A 39 -1.81 1.22 -15.44
C ALA A 39 -3.12 1.65 -14.79
N GLY A 40 -4.07 0.73 -14.67
CA GLY A 40 -5.29 0.98 -13.93
C GLY A 40 -4.90 1.43 -12.53
N SER A 41 -5.50 2.49 -12.03
CA SER A 41 -5.22 2.95 -10.68
C SER A 41 -5.64 1.87 -9.69
N THR A 42 -4.72 1.43 -8.83
CA THR A 42 -4.97 0.39 -7.83
C THR A 42 -4.79 0.94 -6.44
N GLY A 43 -5.79 0.78 -5.57
CA GLY A 43 -5.68 1.04 -4.13
C GLY A 43 -5.28 -0.24 -3.41
N SER A 44 -4.42 -0.17 -2.38
CA SER A 44 -4.10 -1.33 -1.54
C SER A 44 -4.36 -1.03 -0.07
N VAL A 45 -5.05 -1.93 0.62
CA VAL A 45 -5.39 -1.80 2.05
C VAL A 45 -4.95 -3.05 2.80
N SER A 46 -4.37 -2.86 3.99
CA SER A 46 -4.12 -3.93 4.96
C SER A 46 -5.01 -3.71 6.17
N ILE A 47 -5.60 -4.79 6.69
CA ILE A 47 -6.52 -4.77 7.83
C ILE A 47 -5.77 -5.23 9.07
N PRO A 48 -5.47 -4.34 10.04
CA PRO A 48 -4.83 -4.73 11.29
C PRO A 48 -5.79 -5.50 12.20
N VAL A 49 -5.27 -6.53 12.85
CA VAL A 49 -6.00 -7.36 13.80
C VAL A 49 -5.11 -7.70 14.98
N GLU A 50 -5.66 -7.55 16.18
CA GLU A 50 -5.02 -7.89 17.43
C GLU A 50 -5.72 -9.07 18.12
N VAL A 51 -4.92 -9.97 18.67
CA VAL A 51 -5.37 -10.95 19.66
C VAL A 51 -4.82 -10.54 21.02
N ALA A 52 -5.72 -10.33 21.96
CA ALA A 52 -5.40 -10.06 23.36
C ALA A 52 -5.66 -11.32 24.19
N VAL A 53 -4.76 -11.58 25.16
CA VAL A 53 -4.88 -12.70 26.08
C VAL A 53 -4.66 -12.22 27.50
N SER A 54 -5.59 -12.56 28.40
CA SER A 54 -5.57 -12.16 29.80
C SER A 54 -5.78 -13.36 30.73
N GLY A 55 -5.67 -13.14 32.04
CA GLY A 55 -5.94 -14.15 33.06
C GLY A 55 -4.67 -14.81 33.64
N ARG A 56 -4.79 -16.08 34.05
CA ARG A 56 -3.75 -16.80 34.82
C ARG A 56 -3.34 -18.09 34.12
N SER A 57 -2.09 -18.50 34.30
CA SER A 57 -1.53 -19.75 33.76
C SER A 57 -1.72 -19.90 32.24
N ILE A 58 -1.46 -18.81 31.50
CA ILE A 58 -1.52 -18.75 30.04
C ILE A 58 -0.38 -19.63 29.46
N PRO A 59 -0.68 -20.59 28.56
CA PRO A 59 0.34 -21.38 27.88
C PRO A 59 1.24 -20.50 27.01
N LYS A 60 2.55 -20.77 27.03
CA LYS A 60 3.54 -20.00 26.23
C LYS A 60 3.45 -20.27 24.74
N ASP A 61 2.90 -21.42 24.39
CA ASP A 61 2.73 -21.97 23.05
C ASP A 61 1.27 -21.89 22.57
N ALA A 62 0.40 -21.17 23.27
CA ALA A 62 -0.98 -20.98 22.87
C ALA A 62 -1.06 -20.23 21.53
N GLU A 63 -1.61 -20.89 20.52
CA GLU A 63 -1.84 -20.33 19.19
C GLU A 63 -3.31 -19.94 18.99
N TYR A 64 -3.55 -18.82 18.32
CA TYR A 64 -4.87 -18.33 17.96
C TYR A 64 -4.97 -18.20 16.45
N GLN A 65 -6.16 -18.47 15.90
CA GLN A 65 -6.44 -18.27 14.49
C GLN A 65 -7.55 -17.25 14.31
N VAL A 66 -7.30 -16.28 13.45
CA VAL A 66 -8.32 -15.34 12.97
C VAL A 66 -8.55 -15.58 11.49
N VAL A 67 -9.81 -15.54 11.05
CA VAL A 67 -10.23 -15.79 9.67
C VAL A 67 -10.87 -14.54 9.10
N LEU A 68 -10.52 -14.21 7.86
CA LEU A 68 -11.15 -13.20 7.04
C LEU A 68 -11.99 -13.88 5.94
N GLU A 69 -13.23 -13.44 5.79
CA GLU A 69 -14.15 -13.93 4.75
C GLU A 69 -14.73 -12.73 3.98
N ALA A 70 -14.89 -12.87 2.67
CA ALA A 70 -15.63 -11.90 1.87
C ALA A 70 -17.13 -12.02 2.16
N VAL A 71 -17.78 -10.88 2.38
CA VAL A 71 -19.25 -10.78 2.47
C VAL A 71 -19.81 -10.23 1.15
N THR A 72 -19.18 -9.21 0.59
CA THR A 72 -19.51 -8.71 -0.75
C THR A 72 -19.04 -9.73 -1.79
N GLU A 73 -19.96 -10.15 -2.68
CA GLU A 73 -19.63 -11.08 -3.77
C GLU A 73 -18.54 -10.51 -4.66
N GLY A 74 -17.50 -11.31 -4.94
CA GLY A 74 -16.38 -10.92 -5.78
C GLY A 74 -15.43 -9.89 -5.14
N ALA A 75 -15.55 -9.60 -3.84
CA ALA A 75 -14.59 -8.75 -3.15
C ALA A 75 -13.16 -9.34 -3.24
N PRO A 76 -12.13 -8.51 -3.49
CA PRO A 76 -10.75 -8.99 -3.56
C PRO A 76 -10.31 -9.51 -2.18
N MET A 77 -9.57 -10.62 -2.16
CA MET A 77 -9.08 -11.24 -0.92
C MET A 77 -7.54 -11.16 -0.87
N PRO A 78 -6.94 -11.05 0.32
CA PRO A 78 -5.50 -11.16 0.48
C PRO A 78 -5.02 -12.59 0.19
N ALA A 79 -3.71 -12.77 0.05
CA ALA A 79 -3.10 -14.09 -0.13
C ALA A 79 -3.34 -15.02 1.07
N GLU A 80 -3.29 -14.48 2.29
CA GLU A 80 -3.60 -15.20 3.52
C GLU A 80 -4.96 -14.77 4.07
N THR A 81 -5.92 -15.69 4.11
CA THR A 81 -7.27 -15.44 4.67
C THR A 81 -7.45 -16.02 6.07
N THR A 82 -6.41 -16.67 6.61
CA THR A 82 -6.32 -17.12 8.00
C THR A 82 -4.96 -16.73 8.56
N LEU A 83 -4.96 -16.04 9.69
CA LEU A 83 -3.75 -15.63 10.40
C LEU A 83 -3.57 -16.50 11.64
N SER A 84 -2.40 -17.14 11.74
CA SER A 84 -1.93 -17.85 12.94
C SER A 84 -1.10 -16.91 13.82
N MET A 85 -1.46 -16.81 15.11
CA MET A 85 -0.94 -15.84 16.07
C MET A 85 -0.50 -16.53 17.36
N LEU A 86 0.76 -16.38 17.77
CA LEU A 86 1.28 -16.96 19.00
C LEU A 86 1.06 -15.99 20.16
N GLY A 87 0.32 -16.41 21.19
CA GLY A 87 0.02 -15.59 22.35
C GLY A 87 -0.76 -14.31 22.00
N ALA A 88 -0.64 -13.30 22.86
CA ALA A 88 -1.13 -11.96 22.56
C ALA A 88 -0.22 -11.29 21.53
N SER A 89 -0.76 -10.89 20.39
CA SER A 89 0.01 -10.35 19.26
C SER A 89 -0.87 -9.57 18.29
N GLU A 90 -0.25 -8.86 17.35
CA GLU A 90 -0.90 -8.12 16.26
C GLU A 90 -0.39 -8.65 14.91
N ARG A 91 -1.30 -8.75 13.93
CA ARG A 91 -1.01 -9.14 12.55
C ARG A 91 -1.88 -8.35 11.57
N LEU A 92 -1.54 -8.42 10.30
CA LEU A 92 -2.25 -7.75 9.22
C LEU A 92 -2.82 -8.78 8.24
N PHE A 93 -4.09 -8.66 7.86
CA PHE A 93 -4.58 -9.24 6.61
C PHE A 93 -4.23 -8.28 5.47
N GLY A 94 -3.52 -8.75 4.45
CA GLY A 94 -3.20 -7.88 3.31
C GLY A 94 -1.79 -8.07 2.76
N PRO A 95 -1.42 -7.26 1.76
CA PRO A 95 -2.24 -6.22 1.15
C PRO A 95 -3.41 -6.79 0.33
N ILE A 96 -4.56 -6.10 0.33
CA ILE A 96 -5.71 -6.36 -0.54
C ILE A 96 -5.75 -5.29 -1.61
N THR A 97 -5.74 -5.69 -2.89
CA THR A 97 -5.71 -4.76 -4.02
C THR A 97 -7.09 -4.54 -4.62
N TYR A 98 -7.47 -3.28 -4.75
CA TYR A 98 -8.73 -2.80 -5.32
C TYR A 98 -8.47 -2.07 -6.62
N THR A 99 -9.30 -2.35 -7.62
CA THR A 99 -9.18 -1.76 -8.97
C THR A 99 -10.44 -0.99 -9.39
N VAL A 100 -11.50 -1.06 -8.59
CA VAL A 100 -12.80 -0.45 -8.87
C VAL A 100 -13.29 0.26 -7.60
N PRO A 101 -13.80 1.50 -7.69
CA PRO A 101 -14.48 2.15 -6.58
C PRO A 101 -15.72 1.36 -6.13
N GLY A 102 -15.95 1.30 -4.82
CA GLY A 102 -17.06 0.57 -4.24
C GLY A 102 -16.88 0.32 -2.75
N ASP A 103 -17.94 -0.16 -2.11
CA ASP A 103 -17.92 -0.61 -0.72
C ASP A 103 -17.74 -2.13 -0.67
N TYR A 104 -16.65 -2.58 -0.05
CA TYR A 104 -16.31 -3.98 0.10
C TYR A 104 -16.43 -4.38 1.56
N THR A 105 -17.32 -5.33 1.84
CA THR A 105 -17.55 -5.82 3.19
C THR A 105 -16.90 -7.18 3.37
N TYR A 106 -16.24 -7.34 4.51
CA TYR A 106 -15.60 -8.56 4.98
C TYR A 106 -16.10 -8.91 6.38
N ARG A 107 -15.99 -10.18 6.73
CA ARG A 107 -16.24 -10.69 8.08
C ARG A 107 -14.95 -11.23 8.66
N ILE A 108 -14.60 -10.78 9.86
CA ILE A 108 -13.45 -11.30 10.60
C ILE A 108 -13.93 -11.99 11.88
N THR A 109 -13.49 -13.23 12.08
CA THR A 109 -13.85 -14.05 13.26
C THR A 109 -12.63 -14.76 13.81
N GLN A 110 -12.59 -14.96 15.13
CA GLN A 110 -11.61 -15.83 15.76
C GLN A 110 -12.12 -17.28 15.82
N LYS A 111 -11.25 -18.25 15.51
CA LYS A 111 -11.55 -19.67 15.71
C LYS A 111 -11.36 -20.07 17.17
N ASP A 112 -12.29 -20.89 17.66
CA ASP A 112 -12.09 -21.67 18.86
C ASP A 112 -11.09 -22.81 18.56
N MET A 113 -9.90 -22.73 19.15
CA MET A 113 -8.84 -23.74 19.00
C MET A 113 -8.91 -24.82 20.10
N GLY A 114 -9.87 -24.73 21.01
CA GLY A 114 -10.08 -25.72 22.07
C GLY A 114 -9.05 -25.68 23.20
N HIS A 115 -8.35 -24.55 23.42
CA HIS A 115 -7.38 -24.45 24.51
C HIS A 115 -8.06 -24.61 25.87
N SER A 116 -7.56 -25.54 26.67
CA SER A 116 -8.10 -25.81 28.00
C SER A 116 -8.08 -24.56 28.88
N ARG A 117 -9.23 -24.26 29.51
CA ARG A 117 -9.46 -23.09 30.39
C ARG A 117 -9.43 -21.74 29.68
N CYS A 118 -9.33 -21.70 28.36
CA CYS A 118 -9.46 -20.48 27.57
C CYS A 118 -10.94 -20.20 27.28
N THR A 119 -11.38 -18.98 27.49
CA THR A 119 -12.59 -18.42 26.91
C THR A 119 -12.17 -17.58 25.71
N TYR A 120 -12.66 -17.93 24.53
CA TYR A 120 -12.40 -17.20 23.29
C TYR A 120 -13.40 -16.08 23.08
N ASP A 121 -12.99 -15.04 22.37
CA ASP A 121 -13.90 -14.02 21.85
C ASP A 121 -14.66 -14.60 20.66
N THR A 122 -15.99 -14.66 20.76
CA THR A 122 -16.86 -15.21 19.70
C THR A 122 -17.48 -14.10 18.84
N ALA A 123 -17.09 -12.84 19.03
CA ALA A 123 -17.61 -11.75 18.22
C ALA A 123 -17.19 -11.89 16.75
N ALA A 124 -18.04 -11.41 15.86
CA ALA A 124 -17.69 -11.20 14.46
C ALA A 124 -17.51 -9.70 14.22
N TYR A 125 -16.46 -9.32 13.50
CA TYR A 125 -16.29 -7.96 13.02
C TYR A 125 -16.75 -7.87 11.56
N GLN A 126 -17.68 -6.97 11.26
CA GLN A 126 -17.98 -6.57 9.89
C GLN A 126 -17.06 -5.41 9.52
N VAL A 127 -16.11 -5.67 8.64
CA VAL A 127 -15.14 -4.68 8.15
C VAL A 127 -15.63 -4.14 6.82
N THR A 128 -15.70 -2.82 6.68
CA THR A 128 -16.01 -2.18 5.40
C THR A 128 -14.79 -1.42 4.92
N VAL A 129 -14.40 -1.70 3.68
CA VAL A 129 -13.40 -0.92 2.93
C VAL A 129 -14.14 -0.16 1.84
N ARG A 130 -14.19 1.15 1.97
CA ARG A 130 -14.78 2.06 0.98
C ARG A 130 -13.69 2.58 0.07
N VAL A 131 -13.78 2.26 -1.22
CA VAL A 131 -12.83 2.71 -2.24
C VAL A 131 -13.50 3.78 -3.09
N THR A 132 -12.86 4.94 -3.23
CA THR A 132 -13.33 6.08 -4.02
C THR A 132 -12.25 6.55 -4.99
N ASN A 133 -12.64 7.33 -6.00
CA ASN A 133 -11.66 8.01 -6.85
C ASN A 133 -11.04 9.16 -6.06
N ALA A 134 -9.72 9.22 -6.02
CA ALA A 134 -8.98 10.34 -5.45
C ALA A 134 -8.93 11.51 -6.45
N GLU A 135 -8.71 12.73 -5.93
CA GLU A 135 -8.67 13.96 -6.74
C GLU A 135 -7.52 13.98 -7.77
N ASP A 136 -6.47 13.20 -7.54
CA ASP A 136 -5.30 13.05 -8.41
C ASP A 136 -5.48 12.02 -9.54
N GLY A 137 -6.68 11.43 -9.67
CA GLY A 137 -6.95 10.33 -10.60
C GLY A 137 -6.58 8.95 -10.05
N GLY A 138 -6.19 8.88 -8.77
CA GLY A 138 -5.92 7.67 -7.99
C GLY A 138 -7.16 6.95 -7.46
N LEU A 139 -6.96 5.89 -6.68
CA LEU A 139 -7.97 5.34 -5.76
C LEU A 139 -7.60 5.69 -4.32
N SER A 140 -8.56 6.18 -3.54
CA SER A 140 -8.48 6.36 -2.09
C SER A 140 -9.30 5.28 -1.41
N ALA A 141 -8.90 4.86 -0.20
CA ALA A 141 -9.62 3.88 0.57
C ALA A 141 -9.77 4.27 2.04
N GLU A 142 -10.98 4.11 2.57
CA GLU A 142 -11.31 4.25 3.98
C GLU A 142 -11.68 2.88 4.56
N LEU A 143 -11.30 2.63 5.81
CA LEU A 143 -11.57 1.36 6.49
C LEU A 143 -12.20 1.64 7.85
N TRP A 144 -13.26 0.89 8.18
CA TRP A 144 -13.80 0.81 9.53
C TRP A 144 -14.40 -0.57 9.77
N ALA A 145 -14.56 -0.93 11.04
CA ALA A 145 -15.19 -2.15 11.48
C ALA A 145 -16.37 -1.88 12.42
N VAL A 146 -17.26 -2.86 12.54
CA VAL A 146 -18.38 -2.91 13.48
C VAL A 146 -18.33 -4.26 14.17
N LYS A 147 -18.35 -4.29 15.51
CA LYS A 147 -18.27 -5.53 16.31
C LYS A 147 -19.68 -6.05 16.64
N GLY A 148 -19.96 -7.29 16.27
CA GLY A 148 -21.26 -7.94 16.50
C GLY A 148 -22.41 -7.16 15.86
N ASP A 149 -23.47 -6.96 16.65
CA ASP A 149 -24.65 -6.19 16.24
C ASP A 149 -24.58 -4.70 16.64
N SER A 150 -23.40 -4.20 17.02
CA SER A 150 -23.20 -2.78 17.32
C SER A 150 -23.47 -1.92 16.09
N THR A 151 -23.72 -0.62 16.30
CA THR A 151 -23.75 0.39 15.24
C THR A 151 -22.55 1.33 15.29
N GLU A 152 -21.69 1.19 16.30
CA GLU A 152 -20.51 2.02 16.48
C GLU A 152 -19.38 1.56 15.56
N LYS A 153 -18.79 2.51 14.84
CA LYS A 153 -17.62 2.27 14.02
C LYS A 153 -16.36 2.31 14.88
N THR A 154 -15.44 1.39 14.62
CA THR A 154 -14.11 1.37 15.22
C THR A 154 -13.06 1.13 14.13
N ASP A 155 -11.86 1.65 14.34
CA ASP A 155 -10.66 1.33 13.56
C ASP A 155 -9.90 0.11 14.14
N THR A 156 -10.34 -0.40 15.29
CA THR A 156 -9.64 -1.42 16.06
C THR A 156 -10.38 -2.76 16.01
N ILE A 157 -9.70 -3.78 15.50
CA ILE A 157 -10.20 -5.16 15.48
C ILE A 157 -9.38 -5.96 16.49
N ARG A 158 -9.96 -6.16 17.67
CA ARG A 158 -9.29 -6.80 18.81
C ARG A 158 -10.14 -7.92 19.39
N PHE A 159 -9.61 -9.13 19.36
CA PHE A 159 -10.23 -10.29 19.97
C PHE A 159 -9.72 -10.53 21.38
N GLU A 160 -10.62 -10.58 22.36
CA GLU A 160 -10.28 -10.68 23.78
C GLU A 160 -10.45 -12.09 24.34
N ASN A 161 -9.32 -12.72 24.67
CA ASN A 161 -9.29 -14.08 25.21
C ASN A 161 -8.89 -14.06 26.67
N SER A 162 -9.38 -15.01 27.47
CA SER A 162 -9.04 -15.10 28.89
C SER A 162 -8.81 -16.52 29.36
N TYR A 163 -7.80 -16.73 30.21
CA TYR A 163 -7.53 -18.01 30.86
C TYR A 163 -7.95 -18.02 32.32
N ARG A 164 -8.71 -19.05 32.70
CA ARG A 164 -9.00 -19.35 34.11
C ARG A 164 -7.80 -20.04 34.76
N GLY A 165 -7.52 -19.68 36.01
CA GLY A 165 -6.47 -20.33 36.81
C GLY A 165 -6.71 -21.83 36.97
N SER A 166 -5.66 -22.60 37.23
CA SER A 166 -5.76 -24.04 37.49
C SER A 166 -6.30 -24.25 38.91
N GLY A 167 -7.61 -24.18 39.07
CA GLY A 167 -8.30 -24.44 40.34
C GLY A 167 -9.09 -25.75 40.24
N SER A 168 -8.65 -26.74 41.01
CA SER A 168 -9.41 -27.95 41.33
C SER A 168 -10.84 -27.58 41.75
N SER A 169 -11.84 -28.39 41.36
CA SER A 169 -13.19 -28.27 41.88
C SER A 169 -13.18 -28.40 43.41
N GLY A 170 -13.33 -27.28 44.11
CA GLY A 170 -13.56 -27.23 45.56
C GLY A 170 -14.80 -26.39 45.79
N GLY A 171 -15.90 -27.05 46.16
CA GLY A 171 -17.20 -26.42 46.37
C GLY A 171 -17.32 -25.65 47.67
N GLY A 172 -18.32 -24.77 47.69
CA GLY A 172 -19.09 -24.37 48.87
C GLY A 172 -18.68 -23.05 49.54
N GLY A 173 -19.63 -22.12 49.65
CA GLY A 173 -19.66 -21.13 50.73
C GLY A 173 -20.05 -19.71 50.30
N ASP A 174 -21.29 -19.35 50.59
CA ASP A 174 -21.94 -18.03 50.48
C ASP A 174 -21.26 -16.89 51.27
N ASP A 175 -21.64 -15.68 50.86
CA ASP A 175 -21.79 -14.40 51.57
C ASP A 175 -20.59 -13.74 52.27
N SER A 176 -20.21 -12.54 51.81
CA SER A 176 -20.37 -11.29 52.58
C SER A 176 -19.87 -10.06 51.83
N ASP A 177 -20.71 -9.04 51.84
CA ASP A 177 -20.51 -7.69 51.31
C ASP A 177 -19.29 -6.96 51.89
N GLY A 178 -18.74 -6.04 51.09
CA GLY A 178 -17.64 -5.16 51.51
C GLY A 178 -17.29 -4.12 50.46
N GLU A 179 -18.13 -3.10 50.32
CA GLU A 179 -17.86 -1.86 49.61
C GLU A 179 -16.69 -1.08 50.25
N SER A 180 -15.72 -0.62 49.44
CA SER A 180 -15.17 0.75 49.54
C SER A 180 -14.12 1.05 48.47
N SER A 181 -14.48 2.03 47.63
CA SER A 181 -13.69 3.09 47.00
C SER A 181 -12.15 3.07 47.11
N GLY A 182 -11.51 3.13 45.94
CA GLY A 182 -10.10 3.45 45.77
C GLY A 182 -9.81 3.88 44.33
N THR A 183 -10.12 5.13 44.04
CA THR A 183 -9.71 5.86 42.83
C THR A 183 -8.23 5.67 42.52
N ALA A 184 -7.90 5.20 41.31
CA ALA A 184 -6.61 5.44 40.70
C ALA A 184 -6.80 5.69 39.19
N THR A 185 -6.72 6.97 38.85
CA THR A 185 -6.59 7.54 37.52
C THR A 185 -5.50 6.84 36.70
N PRO A 186 -5.70 6.56 35.39
CA PRO A 186 -4.62 6.12 34.52
C PRO A 186 -3.63 7.28 34.30
N VAL A 187 -2.36 7.01 34.57
CA VAL A 187 -1.25 7.95 34.34
C VAL A 187 -1.03 8.05 32.83
N SER A 188 -1.32 9.22 32.27
CA SER A 188 -0.89 9.61 30.92
C SER A 188 0.62 9.48 30.80
N GLN A 189 1.09 8.56 29.96
CA GLN A 189 2.43 8.64 29.39
C GLN A 189 2.35 9.32 28.03
N THR A 190 2.55 10.63 28.09
CA THR A 190 2.97 11.48 26.98
C THR A 190 4.24 10.90 26.36
N SER A 191 4.10 10.17 25.25
CA SER A 191 5.16 10.07 24.25
C SER A 191 4.79 11.01 23.10
N ALA A 192 5.52 12.11 23.03
CA ALA A 192 5.40 13.09 21.98
C ALA A 192 5.65 12.43 20.62
N VAL A 193 4.70 12.55 19.69
CA VAL A 193 4.96 12.36 18.26
C VAL A 193 4.49 13.61 17.53
N SER A 194 5.42 14.16 16.77
CA SER A 194 5.45 15.50 16.22
C SER A 194 4.53 15.68 15.01
N THR A 195 3.73 16.76 15.05
CA THR A 195 3.20 17.58 13.92
C THR A 195 2.32 16.91 12.83
N PRO A 196 1.27 17.57 12.30
CA PRO A 196 0.90 17.34 10.91
C PRO A 196 2.07 17.85 10.05
N LYS A 197 2.78 16.94 9.37
CA LYS A 197 3.56 17.33 8.21
C LYS A 197 2.64 17.38 7.01
N THR A 198 1.88 18.47 6.85
CA THR A 198 1.61 19.00 5.51
C THR A 198 2.88 19.70 5.06
N GLY A 199 3.88 18.88 4.71
CA GLY A 199 5.06 19.30 3.98
C GLY A 199 4.94 18.69 2.60
N ASP A 200 4.64 19.55 1.62
CA ASP A 200 4.64 19.23 0.20
C ASP A 200 5.79 18.27 -0.14
N SER A 201 5.44 17.09 -0.63
CA SER A 201 6.33 16.37 -1.54
C SER A 201 5.80 16.57 -2.96
N ALA A 202 5.73 17.84 -3.37
CA ALA A 202 5.89 18.12 -4.78
C ALA A 202 7.18 17.40 -5.20
N ASN A 203 7.06 16.43 -6.11
CA ASN A 203 8.19 15.69 -6.63
C ASN A 203 9.07 16.69 -7.38
N LEU A 204 9.93 17.41 -6.66
CA LEU A 204 10.76 18.50 -7.16
C LEU A 204 11.66 18.00 -8.29
N THR A 205 12.01 16.71 -8.29
CA THR A 205 12.67 16.04 -9.40
C THR A 205 11.87 16.13 -10.68
N LEU A 206 10.55 15.96 -10.63
CA LEU A 206 9.65 16.12 -11.79
C LEU A 206 9.62 17.57 -12.29
N TRP A 207 9.48 18.53 -11.38
CA TRP A 207 9.42 19.96 -11.73
C TRP A 207 10.77 20.51 -12.22
N ILE A 208 11.89 20.05 -11.64
CA ILE A 208 13.25 20.37 -12.08
C ILE A 208 13.51 19.72 -13.45
N PHE A 209 13.12 18.46 -13.64
CA PHE A 209 13.24 17.80 -14.95
C PHE A 209 12.43 18.56 -16.02
N LEU A 210 11.20 18.94 -15.70
CA LEU A 210 10.36 19.73 -16.59
C LEU A 210 10.96 21.11 -16.91
N ALA A 211 11.54 21.79 -15.91
CA ALA A 211 12.20 23.08 -16.10
C ALA A 211 13.49 22.96 -16.93
N VAL A 212 14.30 21.92 -16.71
CA VAL A 212 15.52 21.65 -17.49
C VAL A 212 15.17 21.29 -18.93
N VAL A 213 14.17 20.45 -19.16
CA VAL A 213 13.68 20.10 -20.51
C VAL A 213 13.17 21.35 -21.23
N SER A 214 12.40 22.21 -20.55
CA SER A 214 11.92 23.48 -21.11
C SER A 214 13.06 24.42 -21.50
N LEU A 215 14.08 24.56 -20.63
CA LEU A 215 15.26 25.38 -20.90
C LEU A 215 16.07 24.86 -22.10
N VAL A 216 16.25 23.53 -22.21
CA VAL A 216 16.95 22.91 -23.34
C VAL A 216 16.19 23.16 -24.65
N VAL A 217 14.86 23.06 -24.64
CA VAL A 217 14.03 23.35 -25.83
C VAL A 217 14.16 24.82 -26.26
N LEU A 218 14.16 25.76 -25.31
CA LEU A 218 14.36 27.19 -25.61
C LEU A 218 15.74 27.48 -26.19
N ILE A 219 16.80 26.85 -25.66
CA ILE A 219 18.17 27.01 -26.17
C ILE A 219 18.29 26.44 -27.59
N LEU A 220 17.70 25.27 -27.86
CA LEU A 220 17.67 24.68 -29.20
C LEU A 220 16.87 25.54 -30.19
N ALA A 221 15.71 26.07 -29.78
CA ALA A 221 14.90 26.94 -30.61
C ALA A 221 15.62 28.27 -30.92
N ALA A 222 16.28 28.88 -29.93
CA ALA A 222 17.08 30.09 -30.12
C ALA A 222 18.32 29.83 -31.00
N GLY A 223 18.98 28.68 -30.84
CA GLY A 223 20.09 28.25 -31.70
C GLY A 223 19.64 28.00 -33.14
N TYR A 224 18.47 27.41 -33.33
CA TYR A 224 17.87 27.21 -34.66
C TYR A 224 17.49 28.53 -35.33
N HIS A 225 16.97 29.50 -34.57
CA HIS A 225 16.65 30.83 -35.08
C HIS A 225 17.92 31.62 -35.47
N ARG A 226 18.99 31.53 -34.67
CA ARG A 226 20.29 32.16 -34.97
C ARG A 226 21.04 31.50 -36.12
N GLY A 227 20.95 30.18 -36.27
CA GLY A 227 21.53 29.47 -37.42
C GLY A 227 20.88 29.91 -38.73
N LYS A 228 19.55 30.09 -38.73
CA LYS A 228 18.80 30.58 -39.89
C LYS A 228 19.15 32.02 -40.27
N GLU A 229 19.51 32.86 -39.31
CA GLU A 229 19.97 34.24 -39.56
C GLU A 229 21.42 34.32 -40.10
N GLN A 230 22.27 33.35 -39.77
CA GLN A 230 23.63 33.27 -40.29
C GLN A 230 23.67 32.71 -41.72
N ASP A 231 22.83 31.72 -42.03
CA ASP A 231 22.72 31.20 -43.40
C ASP A 231 22.14 32.24 -44.37
N THR A 232 21.36 33.21 -43.89
CA THR A 232 20.87 34.33 -44.72
C THR A 232 21.87 35.48 -44.89
N ASN A 233 22.94 35.56 -44.09
CA ASN A 233 23.95 36.64 -44.18
C ASN A 233 25.26 36.20 -44.87
N VAL A 234 25.46 34.91 -45.11
CA VAL A 234 26.62 34.39 -45.86
C VAL A 234 26.36 34.35 -47.36
N GLU A 235 25.10 34.41 -47.81
CA GLU A 235 24.74 34.41 -49.24
C GLU A 235 24.84 35.82 -49.90
N ASP A 236 25.20 36.87 -49.13
CA ASP A 236 25.29 38.27 -49.64
C ASP A 236 26.66 38.93 -49.43
N ARG A 237 27.76 38.15 -49.49
CA ARG A 237 29.13 38.67 -49.60
C ARG A 237 29.98 37.90 -50.60
#